data_AF-A0A0T6AWV2-F1
#
_entry.id   AF-A0A0T6AWV2-F1
#
_cell.length_a   1.000
_cell.length_b   1.000
_cell.length_c   1.000
_cell.angle_alpha   90.00
_cell.angle_beta   90.00
_cell.angle_gamma   90.00
#
_symmetry.space_group_name_H-M   'P 1'
#
loop_
_entity.id
_entity.type
_entity.pdbx_description
1 polymer ?
#
loop_
_entity_poly.entity_id
_entity_poly.type
_entity_poly.pdbx_seq_one_letter_code
_entity_poly.pdbx_strand_id
1 'polypeptide(L)'
;MWIPTKTKKYGVAIYNWRGDRKFGLPLEIGETVQILEECNGWYRGFSTKNRAVKGIFPQAYIHLKPCKVDNEGLFESVVPVEDPVVREVTLVLREWSDIWKRLYVERGNYKFETVGKVMRDLLEWR
;
A
#
# COMPACT_ATOMS: atom_id res chain seq x y z
N MET A 1 25.40 5.55 -6.09
CA MET A 1 25.55 4.80 -4.82
C MET A 1 24.21 4.88 -4.08
N TRP A 2 23.81 3.85 -3.33
CA TRP A 2 22.58 3.89 -2.54
C TRP A 2 22.75 4.80 -1.31
N ILE A 3 21.76 5.65 -1.08
CA ILE A 3 21.78 6.64 0.02
C ILE A 3 20.51 6.47 0.85
N PRO A 4 20.62 6.34 2.19
CA PRO A 4 19.45 6.31 3.06
C PRO A 4 18.56 7.54 2.90
N THR A 5 17.26 7.32 2.68
CA THR A 5 16.29 8.41 2.57
C THR A 5 16.00 8.97 3.96
N LYS A 6 15.99 10.30 4.10
CA LYS A 6 15.63 10.97 5.36
C LYS A 6 14.14 11.32 5.43
N THR A 7 13.61 11.90 4.35
CA THR A 7 12.23 12.42 4.30
C THR A 7 11.28 11.56 3.47
N LYS A 8 11.78 10.97 2.39
CA LYS A 8 11.00 10.13 1.46
C LYS A 8 10.85 8.72 2.01
N LYS A 9 10.10 8.57 3.11
CA LYS A 9 10.00 7.30 3.86
C LYS A 9 8.78 6.46 3.50
N TYR A 10 7.74 7.08 2.95
CA TYR A 10 6.47 6.43 2.65
C TYR A 10 5.90 6.88 1.31
N GLY A 11 5.29 5.95 0.60
CA GLY A 11 4.60 6.24 -0.65
C GLY A 11 3.61 5.17 -1.04
N VAL A 12 2.87 5.46 -2.10
CA VAL A 12 1.92 4.56 -2.74
C VAL A 12 2.30 4.38 -4.21
N ALA A 13 2.24 3.14 -4.68
CA ALA A 13 2.44 2.82 -6.08
C ALA A 13 1.27 3.39 -6.91
N ILE A 14 1.58 4.18 -7.93
CA ILE A 14 0.59 4.76 -8.85
C ILE A 14 0.46 3.98 -10.16
N TYR A 15 1.32 2.98 -10.37
CA TYR A 15 1.27 2.05 -11.49
C TYR A 15 1.72 0.66 -11.05
N ASN A 16 1.22 -0.36 -11.76
CA ASN A 16 1.71 -1.72 -11.61
C ASN A 16 3.15 -1.84 -12.13
N TRP A 17 4.03 -2.45 -11.36
CA TRP A 17 5.40 -2.75 -11.76
C TRP A 17 5.72 -4.22 -11.52
N ARG A 18 6.12 -4.94 -12.57
CA ARG A 18 6.25 -6.40 -12.53
C ARG A 18 7.46 -6.92 -11.76
N GLY A 19 8.47 -6.09 -11.54
CA GLY A 19 9.66 -6.55 -10.81
C GLY A 19 10.63 -7.42 -11.62
N ASP A 20 10.52 -7.45 -12.96
CA ASP A 20 11.32 -8.32 -13.84
C ASP A 20 12.85 -8.08 -13.81
N ARG A 21 13.32 -7.09 -13.05
CA ARG A 21 14.74 -6.78 -12.87
C ARG A 21 15.29 -7.52 -11.64
N LYS A 22 16.60 -7.81 -11.65
CA LYS A 22 17.32 -8.32 -10.47
C LYS A 22 17.03 -7.46 -9.23
N PHE A 23 16.61 -8.12 -8.14
CA PHE A 23 16.18 -7.50 -6.87
C PHE A 23 14.93 -6.63 -6.97
N GLY A 24 14.16 -6.73 -8.06
CA GLY A 24 12.91 -6.00 -8.21
C GLY A 24 11.85 -6.46 -7.22
N LEU A 25 11.27 -5.52 -6.50
CA LEU A 25 10.07 -5.73 -5.70
C LEU A 25 8.82 -5.45 -6.53
N PRO A 26 8.06 -6.46 -6.99
CA PRO A 26 6.81 -6.21 -7.73
C PRO A 26 5.85 -5.36 -6.90
N LEU A 27 5.16 -4.44 -7.56
CA LEU A 27 4.20 -3.53 -6.94
C LEU A 27 2.89 -3.51 -7.72
N GLU A 28 1.79 -3.50 -6.99
CA GLU A 28 0.46 -3.24 -7.52
C GLU A 28 0.06 -1.77 -7.31
N ILE A 29 -0.72 -1.21 -8.23
CA ILE A 29 -1.32 0.12 -8.06
C ILE A 29 -2.10 0.19 -6.73
N GLY A 30 -1.89 1.27 -5.98
CA GLY A 30 -2.46 1.45 -4.64
C GLY A 30 -1.72 0.71 -3.52
N GLU A 31 -0.68 -0.07 -3.82
CA GLU A 31 0.16 -0.70 -2.81
C GLU A 31 1.04 0.34 -2.11
N THR A 32 1.14 0.26 -0.80
CA THR A 32 1.93 1.21 -0.01
C THR A 32 3.28 0.61 0.34
N VAL A 33 4.32 1.44 0.28
CA VAL A 33 5.71 1.02 0.45
C VAL A 33 6.39 1.89 1.50
N GLN A 34 7.28 1.28 2.27
CA GLN A 34 8.28 2.01 3.05
C GLN A 34 9.58 2.06 2.25
N ILE A 35 10.14 3.26 2.13
CA ILE A 35 11.36 3.52 1.38
C ILE A 35 12.51 3.67 2.38
N LEU A 36 13.60 2.97 2.11
CA LEU A 36 14.79 2.93 2.95
C LEU A 36 15.92 3.74 2.32
N GLU A 37 16.13 3.58 1.01
CA GLU A 37 17.26 4.14 0.29
C GLU A 37 16.84 4.59 -1.11
N GLU A 38 17.60 5.50 -1.70
CA GLU A 38 17.45 5.93 -3.08
C GLU A 38 18.77 5.90 -3.87
N CYS A 39 18.68 5.67 -5.17
CA CYS A 39 19.82 5.67 -6.09
C CYS A 39 19.33 5.94 -7.53
N ASN A 40 19.74 7.04 -8.15
CA ASN A 40 19.56 7.33 -9.58
C ASN A 40 18.15 7.02 -10.13
N GLY A 41 17.09 7.55 -9.50
CA GLY A 41 15.72 7.33 -9.95
C GLY A 41 15.12 5.98 -9.53
N TRP A 42 15.79 5.24 -8.63
CA TRP A 42 15.28 4.06 -7.96
C TRP A 42 15.11 4.31 -6.46
N TYR A 43 14.13 3.63 -5.88
CA TYR A 43 14.02 3.41 -4.44
C TYR A 43 14.34 1.96 -4.12
N ARG A 44 14.80 1.73 -2.89
CA ARG A 44 14.88 0.41 -2.26
C ARG A 44 14.03 0.46 -1.00
N GLY A 45 13.20 -0.56 -0.82
CA GLY A 45 12.24 -0.61 0.25
C GLY A 45 11.52 -1.94 0.33
N PHE A 46 10.36 -1.93 0.97
CA PHE A 46 9.48 -3.09 1.08
C PHE A 46 8.01 -2.66 1.03
N SER A 47 7.14 -3.60 0.66
CA SER A 47 5.70 -3.41 0.75
C SER A 47 5.24 -3.44 2.21
N THR A 48 4.33 -2.56 2.59
CA THR A 48 3.74 -2.58 3.94
C THR A 48 2.94 -3.86 4.19
N LYS A 49 2.46 -4.54 3.13
CA LYS A 49 1.79 -5.85 3.20
C LYS A 49 2.77 -6.97 3.54
N ASN A 50 4.03 -6.88 3.10
CA ASN A 50 5.05 -7.88 3.35
C ASN A 50 6.42 -7.22 3.59
N ARG A 51 6.72 -6.96 4.88
CA ARG A 51 7.96 -6.27 5.30
C ARG A 51 9.21 -7.14 5.20
N ALA A 52 9.06 -8.46 5.07
CA ALA A 52 10.18 -9.41 5.04
C ALA A 52 10.95 -9.34 3.71
N VAL A 53 10.28 -8.97 2.62
CA VAL A 53 10.87 -8.92 1.28
C VAL A 53 11.27 -7.50 0.94
N LYS A 54 12.57 -7.28 0.78
CA LYS A 54 13.14 -5.99 0.34
C LYS A 54 13.53 -6.08 -1.12
N GLY A 55 13.28 -5.01 -1.86
CA GLY A 55 13.72 -4.90 -3.25
C GLY A 55 13.70 -3.46 -3.74
N ILE A 56 13.97 -3.31 -5.03
CA ILE A 56 14.06 -2.01 -5.70
C ILE A 56 12.85 -1.77 -6.58
N PHE A 57 12.46 -0.51 -6.74
CA PHE A 57 11.35 -0.08 -7.61
C PHE A 57 11.60 1.34 -8.13
N PRO A 58 11.04 1.72 -9.30
CA PRO A 58 11.29 3.04 -9.88
C PRO A 58 10.65 4.17 -9.07
N GLN A 59 11.35 5.29 -8.90
CA GLN A 59 10.78 6.46 -8.21
C GLN A 59 9.53 6.99 -8.92
N ALA A 60 9.52 6.96 -10.25
CA ALA A 60 8.42 7.47 -11.08
C ALA A 60 7.10 6.70 -10.87
N TYR A 61 7.15 5.52 -10.25
CA TYR A 61 5.98 4.69 -9.98
C TYR A 61 5.41 4.94 -8.59
N ILE A 62 6.05 5.79 -7.78
CA ILE A 62 5.69 6.03 -6.39
C ILE A 62 5.27 7.48 -6.19
N HIS A 63 4.05 7.66 -5.71
CA HIS A 63 3.61 8.92 -5.15
C HIS A 63 3.95 8.96 -3.66
N LEU A 64 4.79 9.92 -3.24
CA LEU A 64 5.17 10.09 -1.84
C LEU A 64 3.97 10.61 -1.03
N LYS A 65 3.71 9.98 0.11
CA LYS A 65 2.65 10.40 1.05
C LYS A 65 3.30 10.88 2.36
N PRO A 66 2.70 11.87 3.05
CA PRO A 66 3.19 12.32 4.35
C PRO A 66 3.13 11.18 5.37
N CYS A 67 4.19 11.05 6.15
CA CYS A 67 4.32 10.07 7.23
C CYS A 67 5.03 10.69 8.43
N LYS A 68 4.67 10.24 9.62
CA LYS A 68 5.43 10.44 10.84
C LYS A 68 6.46 9.31 10.97
N VAL A 69 7.69 9.69 11.30
CA VAL A 69 8.76 8.74 11.59
C VAL A 69 8.98 8.73 13.10
N ASP A 70 8.84 7.57 13.73
CA ASP A 70 9.16 7.33 15.13
C ASP A 70 10.39 6.42 15.23
N ASN A 71 11.19 6.57 16.27
CA ASN A 71 12.39 5.75 16.55
C ASN A 71 13.42 5.73 15.41
N GLU A 72 13.88 6.91 14.96
CA GLU A 72 14.91 7.02 13.91
C GLU A 72 16.09 6.06 14.14
N GLY A 73 16.52 5.35 13.09
CA GLY A 73 17.61 4.38 13.14
C GLY A 73 17.17 2.94 12.90
N LEU A 74 17.74 1.99 13.66
CA LEU A 74 17.54 0.54 13.45
C LEU A 74 16.10 0.06 13.65
N PHE A 75 15.31 0.80 14.43
CA PHE A 75 13.92 0.45 14.79
C PHE A 75 12.91 1.47 14.25
N GLU A 76 13.25 2.12 13.14
CA GLU A 76 12.43 3.15 12.51
C GLU A 76 11.01 2.64 12.18
N SER A 77 10.02 3.31 12.75
CA SER A 77 8.61 3.09 12.48
C SER A 77 8.07 4.23 11.63
N VAL A 78 7.48 3.89 10.48
CA VAL A 78 6.90 4.87 9.55
C VAL A 78 5.39 4.72 9.57
N VAL A 79 4.71 5.76 10.08
CA VAL A 79 3.26 5.81 10.24
C VAL A 79 2.68 6.84 9.27
N PRO A 80 1.77 6.46 8.36
CA PRO A 80 1.11 7.43 7.48
C PRO A 80 0.34 8.49 8.28
N VAL A 81 0.37 9.76 7.84
CA VAL A 81 -0.43 10.86 8.46
C VAL A 81 -1.86 10.90 7.89
N GLU A 82 -2.27 9.86 7.17
CA GLU A 82 -3.63 9.73 6.66
C GLU A 82 -4.65 9.73 7.81
N ASP A 83 -5.80 10.35 7.57
CA ASP A 83 -6.90 10.39 8.53
C ASP A 83 -7.20 8.96 9.04
N PRO A 84 -7.18 8.72 10.36
CA PRO A 84 -7.47 7.40 10.91
C PRO A 84 -8.78 6.81 10.39
N VAL A 85 -9.83 7.62 10.21
CA VAL A 85 -11.12 7.18 9.67
C VAL A 85 -10.96 6.67 8.24
N VAL A 86 -10.22 7.39 7.41
CA VAL A 86 -9.93 6.97 6.03
C VAL A 86 -9.19 5.64 6.00
N ARG A 87 -8.19 5.48 6.88
CA ARG A 87 -7.44 4.24 7.00
C ARG A 87 -8.35 3.09 7.41
N GLU A 88 -9.18 3.27 8.43
CA GLU A 88 -10.12 2.25 8.90
C GLU A 88 -11.13 1.88 7.81
N VAL A 89 -11.73 2.86 7.13
CA VAL A 89 -12.63 2.60 5.98
C VAL A 89 -11.92 1.80 4.90
N THR A 90 -10.66 2.13 4.58
CA THR A 90 -9.86 1.39 3.59
C THR A 90 -9.61 -0.06 4.03
N LEU A 91 -9.35 -0.32 5.31
CA LEU A 91 -9.14 -1.66 5.84
C LEU A 91 -10.43 -2.48 5.81
N VAL A 92 -11.55 -1.90 6.26
CA VAL A 92 -12.88 -2.54 6.22
C VAL A 92 -13.27 -2.92 4.79
N LEU A 93 -13.08 -2.00 3.83
CA LEU A 93 -13.36 -2.28 2.41
C LEU A 93 -12.50 -3.43 1.85
N ARG A 94 -11.25 -3.59 2.29
CA ARG A 94 -10.40 -4.71 1.88
C ARG A 94 -10.91 -6.04 2.42
N GLU A 95 -11.23 -6.08 3.71
CA GLU A 95 -11.81 -7.28 4.34
C GLU A 95 -13.14 -7.66 3.68
N TRP A 96 -13.99 -6.67 3.44
CA TRP A 96 -15.29 -6.88 2.80
C TRP A 96 -15.16 -7.26 1.33
N SER A 97 -14.14 -6.79 0.60
CA SER A 97 -13.85 -7.25 -0.77
C SER A 97 -13.65 -8.77 -0.81
N ASP A 98 -12.94 -9.34 0.15
CA ASP A 98 -12.68 -10.78 0.19
C ASP A 98 -13.95 -11.58 0.53
N ILE A 99 -14.76 -11.06 1.45
CA ILE A 99 -16.09 -11.64 1.78
C ILE A 99 -17.01 -11.57 0.56
N TRP A 100 -17.08 -10.41 -0.10
CA TRP A 100 -17.93 -10.15 -1.26
C TRP A 100 -17.60 -11.09 -2.43
N LYS A 101 -16.31 -11.28 -2.74
CA LYS A 101 -15.85 -12.24 -3.75
C LYS A 101 -16.26 -13.67 -3.40
N ARG A 102 -16.18 -14.06 -2.12
CA ARG A 102 -16.60 -15.40 -1.68
C ARG A 102 -18.10 -15.62 -1.82
N LEU A 103 -18.92 -14.64 -1.43
CA LEU A 103 -20.38 -14.69 -1.56
C LEU A 103 -20.82 -14.85 -3.02
N TYR A 104 -20.09 -14.26 -3.97
CA TYR A 104 -20.33 -14.47 -5.40
C TYR A 104 -20.17 -15.95 -5.80
N VAL A 105 -19.05 -16.57 -5.40
CA VAL A 105 -18.75 -17.98 -5.71
C VAL A 105 -19.77 -18.93 -5.04
N GLU A 106 -20.14 -18.63 -3.80
CA GLU A 106 -21.14 -19.40 -3.02
C GLU A 106 -22.60 -19.13 -3.44
N ARG A 107 -22.83 -18.25 -4.42
CA ARG A 107 -24.17 -17.85 -4.91
C ARG A 107 -25.08 -17.26 -3.81
N GLY A 108 -24.48 -16.54 -2.84
CA GLY A 108 -25.18 -15.86 -1.76
C GLY A 108 -25.80 -14.53 -2.17
N ASN A 109 -26.63 -14.52 -3.22
CA ASN A 109 -27.08 -13.32 -3.96
C ASN A 109 -27.52 -12.14 -3.07
N TYR A 110 -28.40 -12.36 -2.08
CA TYR A 110 -28.87 -11.29 -1.19
C TYR A 110 -27.73 -10.63 -0.39
N LYS A 111 -26.84 -11.43 0.20
CA LYS A 111 -25.69 -10.91 0.97
C LYS A 111 -24.67 -10.24 0.06
N PHE A 112 -24.44 -10.81 -1.14
CA PHE A 112 -23.56 -10.25 -2.15
C PHE A 112 -24.01 -8.84 -2.56
N GLU A 113 -25.29 -8.67 -2.88
CA GLU A 113 -25.87 -7.37 -3.24
C GLU A 113 -25.80 -6.38 -2.07
N THR A 114 -26.16 -6.83 -0.87
CA THR A 114 -26.17 -5.98 0.34
C THR A 114 -24.78 -5.48 0.68
N VAL A 115 -23.78 -6.37 0.76
CA VAL A 115 -22.39 -5.99 1.04
C VAL A 115 -21.87 -5.07 -0.05
N GLY A 116 -22.11 -5.40 -1.32
CA GLY A 116 -21.69 -4.54 -2.44
C GLY A 116 -22.30 -3.15 -2.39
N LYS A 117 -23.55 -3.01 -1.95
CA LYS A 117 -24.20 -1.70 -1.75
C LYS A 117 -23.49 -0.90 -0.66
N VAL A 118 -23.34 -1.46 0.53
CA VAL A 118 -22.72 -0.74 1.65
C VAL A 118 -21.25 -0.39 1.37
N MET A 119 -20.51 -1.25 0.64
CA MET A 119 -19.16 -0.91 0.19
C MET A 119 -19.13 0.32 -0.72
N ARG A 120 -20.12 0.49 -1.62
CA ARG A 120 -20.22 1.68 -2.48
C ARG A 120 -20.61 2.91 -1.66
N ASP A 121 -21.56 2.77 -0.74
CA ASP A 121 -21.99 3.87 0.14
C ASP A 121 -20.79 4.39 0.97
N LEU A 122 -19.95 3.50 1.50
CA LEU A 122 -18.72 3.86 2.22
C LEU A 122 -17.68 4.56 1.35
N LEU A 123 -17.59 4.22 0.06
CA LEU A 123 -16.69 4.87 -0.89
C LEU A 123 -17.19 6.26 -1.28
N GLU A 124 -18.50 6.48 -1.36
CA GLU A 124 -19.10 7.78 -1.71
C GLU A 124 -19.02 8.79 -0.57
N TRP A 125 -19.03 8.33 0.69
CA TRP A 125 -19.03 9.20 1.87
C TRP A 125 -17.64 9.70 2.29
N ARG A 126 -16.61 9.45 1.48
CA ARG A 126 -15.20 9.78 1.78
C ARG A 126 -14.56 10.59 0.66
#